data_AF-A0AAQ2ZFM1-F1
#
_entry.id   AF-A0AAQ2ZFM1-F1
#
_cell.length_a   1.000
_cell.length_b   1.000
_cell.length_c   1.000
_cell.angle_alpha   90.00
_cell.angle_beta   90.00
_cell.angle_gamma   90.00
#
_symmetry.space_group_name_H-M   'P 1'
#
loop_
_entity.id
_entity.type
_entity.pdbx_description
1 polymer ?
#
loop_
_entity_poly.entity_id
_entity_poly.type
_entity_poly.pdbx_seq_one_letter_code
_entity_poly.pdbx_strand_id
1 'polypeptide(L)'
;MFVYILFNKERAMRKQTFQNYEDLLNKNYKDAVKTLLKKYGPATDDYFREASYYRFLNGEIKSPTKGKISRTAEGLYCHHIDENKFLNIANHDFILIQSIPFISQKRDRLVYCNLVEHFILHALISNETNCHFGFPGLKVFIKPSVEDWYINGITPDVPWQRRCFDESYITSSQAAALLNTIEERLTLTQKLLLKQKQVDKTQQKFEVNYPHLAKINFNILASRTQLITKLFDLKYHEQYQNKKEFIRATPTYTKSKLLKELDQIVEQSEDNMATSAVPHIQ
;
A
#
# COMPACT_ATOMS: atom_id res chain seq x y z
N MET A 1 -20.76 -32.85 36.32
CA MET A 1 -19.46 -32.18 36.65
C MET A 1 -18.41 -32.36 35.53
N PHE A 2 -18.22 -33.56 34.99
CA PHE A 2 -17.26 -33.84 33.90
C PHE A 2 -17.52 -33.06 32.58
N VAL A 3 -18.79 -32.96 32.15
CA VAL A 3 -19.18 -32.20 30.94
C VAL A 3 -18.92 -30.70 31.09
N TYR A 4 -19.12 -30.15 32.29
CA TYR A 4 -18.87 -28.74 32.60
C TYR A 4 -17.36 -28.40 32.63
N ILE A 5 -16.52 -29.36 33.04
CA ILE A 5 -15.06 -29.22 33.05
C ILE A 5 -14.49 -29.31 31.62
N LEU A 6 -15.00 -30.22 30.78
CA LEU A 6 -14.64 -30.30 29.35
C LEU A 6 -15.04 -29.03 28.58
N PHE A 7 -16.27 -28.54 28.80
CA PHE A 7 -16.77 -27.32 28.15
C PHE A 7 -15.95 -26.09 28.54
N ASN A 8 -15.51 -25.99 29.80
CA ASN A 8 -14.66 -24.89 30.26
C ASN A 8 -13.19 -25.03 29.85
N LYS A 9 -12.65 -26.25 29.72
CA LYS A 9 -11.31 -26.49 29.14
C LYS A 9 -11.26 -26.09 27.65
N GLU A 10 -12.29 -26.46 26.89
CA GLU A 10 -12.43 -25.98 25.51
C GLU A 10 -12.58 -24.47 25.47
N ARG A 11 -13.37 -23.84 26.34
CA ARG A 11 -13.54 -22.37 26.38
C ARG A 11 -12.26 -21.63 26.81
N ALA A 12 -11.43 -22.23 27.66
CA ALA A 12 -10.13 -21.70 28.06
C ALA A 12 -9.07 -21.84 26.96
N MET A 13 -9.06 -22.94 26.18
CA MET A 13 -8.26 -23.02 24.95
C MET A 13 -8.76 -22.05 23.86
N ARG A 14 -10.06 -21.78 23.81
CA ARG A 14 -10.70 -20.83 22.86
C ARG A 14 -10.40 -19.35 23.12
N LYS A 15 -9.85 -18.96 24.29
CA LYS A 15 -9.47 -17.55 24.55
C LYS A 15 -8.18 -17.16 23.81
N GLN A 16 -7.44 -18.15 23.30
CA GLN A 16 -6.15 -17.95 22.66
C GLN A 16 -6.25 -17.68 21.15
N THR A 17 -7.38 -17.99 20.49
CA THR A 17 -7.53 -17.86 19.03
C THR A 17 -7.74 -16.43 18.53
N PHE A 18 -8.50 -15.60 19.24
CA PHE A 18 -8.69 -14.20 18.82
C PHE A 18 -7.44 -13.35 19.08
N GLN A 19 -6.78 -13.53 20.23
CA GLN A 19 -5.51 -12.85 20.52
C GLN A 19 -4.46 -13.19 19.45
N ASN A 20 -4.41 -14.44 18.96
CA ASN A 20 -3.51 -14.81 17.87
C ASN A 20 -3.77 -14.01 16.58
N TYR A 21 -5.04 -13.67 16.28
CA TYR A 21 -5.40 -12.83 15.14
C TYR A 21 -4.99 -11.38 15.36
N GLU A 22 -5.21 -10.84 16.57
CA GLU A 22 -4.74 -9.50 16.93
C GLU A 22 -3.21 -9.40 16.84
N ASP A 23 -2.51 -10.40 17.39
CA ASP A 23 -1.05 -10.50 17.34
C ASP A 23 -0.54 -10.63 15.90
N LEU A 24 -1.26 -11.37 15.03
CA LEU A 24 -0.94 -11.48 13.62
C LEU A 24 -1.13 -10.14 12.89
N LEU A 25 -2.25 -9.45 13.15
CA LEU A 25 -2.58 -8.14 12.57
C LEU A 25 -1.62 -7.02 13.04
N ASN A 26 -0.93 -7.21 14.17
CA ASN A 26 0.06 -6.28 14.69
C ASN A 26 1.49 -6.58 14.21
N LYS A 27 1.70 -7.59 13.36
CA LYS A 27 2.99 -7.85 12.69
C LYS A 27 3.07 -7.10 11.36
N ASN A 28 4.29 -6.97 10.85
CA ASN A 28 4.48 -6.77 9.41
C ASN A 28 4.15 -8.07 8.66
N TYR A 29 3.82 -7.96 7.38
CA TYR A 29 3.42 -9.06 6.51
C TYR A 29 4.45 -10.20 6.49
N LYS A 30 5.75 -9.87 6.43
CA LYS A 30 6.83 -10.87 6.44
C LYS A 30 6.82 -11.72 7.71
N ASP A 31 6.63 -11.10 8.87
CA ASP A 31 6.60 -11.80 10.15
C ASP A 31 5.27 -12.53 10.40
N ALA A 32 4.17 -12.03 9.83
CA ALA A 32 2.91 -12.75 9.77
C ALA A 32 3.06 -14.06 8.96
N VAL A 33 3.66 -14.00 7.76
CA VAL A 33 3.96 -15.17 6.93
C VAL A 33 4.85 -16.18 7.68
N LYS A 34 5.91 -15.73 8.37
CA LYS A 34 6.74 -16.63 9.19
C LYS A 34 5.94 -17.33 10.28
N THR A 35 5.01 -16.61 10.92
CA THR A 35 4.14 -17.16 11.97
C THR A 35 3.27 -18.29 11.41
N LEU A 36 2.68 -18.09 10.22
CA LEU A 36 1.83 -19.08 9.56
C LEU A 36 2.63 -20.26 9.01
N LEU A 37 3.84 -20.04 8.47
CA LEU A 37 4.75 -21.12 8.08
C LEU A 37 5.15 -22.00 9.26
N LYS A 38 5.40 -21.39 10.43
CA LYS A 38 5.66 -22.14 11.67
C LYS A 38 4.43 -22.94 12.13
N LYS A 39 3.23 -22.38 11.93
CA LYS A 39 1.96 -22.99 12.36
C LYS A 39 1.54 -24.16 11.48
N TYR A 40 1.57 -24.00 10.16
CA TYR A 40 1.00 -24.98 9.22
C TYR A 40 2.02 -25.76 8.41
N GLY A 41 3.31 -25.40 8.51
CA GLY A 41 4.38 -25.96 7.70
C GLY A 41 4.47 -25.36 6.29
N PRO A 42 5.46 -25.81 5.50
CA PRO A 42 5.64 -25.36 4.12
C PRO A 42 4.52 -25.89 3.20
N ALA A 43 4.39 -25.28 2.01
CA ALA A 43 3.49 -25.81 0.99
C ALA A 43 3.97 -27.18 0.47
N THR A 44 3.00 -28.02 0.10
CA THR A 44 3.25 -29.41 -0.33
C THR A 44 3.80 -29.52 -1.74
N ASP A 45 3.57 -28.51 -2.58
CA ASP A 45 3.89 -28.51 -4.01
C ASP A 45 3.97 -27.07 -4.53
N ASP A 46 4.46 -26.89 -5.76
CA ASP A 46 4.37 -25.61 -6.46
C ASP A 46 2.91 -25.34 -6.87
N TYR A 47 2.51 -24.07 -6.96
CA TYR A 47 1.12 -23.71 -7.29
C TYR A 47 0.75 -24.15 -8.71
N PHE A 48 1.66 -23.93 -9.66
CA PHE A 48 1.59 -24.42 -11.04
C PHE A 48 2.79 -25.31 -11.35
N ARG A 49 2.65 -26.18 -12.36
CA ARG A 49 3.75 -26.99 -12.88
C ARG A 49 4.65 -26.15 -13.79
N GLU A 50 5.95 -26.13 -13.50
CA GLU A 50 6.95 -25.32 -14.21
C GLU A 50 6.87 -25.45 -15.74
N ALA A 51 6.96 -26.68 -16.26
CA ALA A 51 6.88 -26.93 -17.69
C ALA A 51 5.57 -26.42 -18.30
N SER A 52 4.44 -26.61 -17.61
CA SER A 52 3.14 -26.11 -18.07
C SER A 52 3.04 -24.58 -17.97
N TYR A 53 3.70 -23.97 -16.99
CA TYR A 53 3.72 -22.52 -16.80
C TYR A 53 4.43 -21.83 -17.97
N TYR A 54 5.61 -22.33 -18.37
CA TYR A 54 6.33 -21.78 -19.52
C TYR A 54 5.58 -22.00 -20.84
N ARG A 55 4.96 -23.17 -21.04
CA ARG A 55 4.09 -23.40 -22.20
C ARG A 55 2.91 -22.43 -22.24
N PHE A 56 2.35 -22.08 -21.08
CA PHE A 56 1.30 -21.06 -20.98
C PHE A 56 1.83 -19.68 -21.35
N LEU A 57 3.00 -19.27 -20.83
CA LEU A 57 3.63 -17.99 -21.18
C LEU A 57 3.98 -17.88 -22.67
N ASN A 58 4.32 -19.00 -23.31
CA ASN A 58 4.59 -19.09 -24.76
C ASN A 58 3.30 -19.12 -25.62
N GLY A 59 2.11 -19.13 -25.01
CA GLY A 59 0.84 -19.22 -25.73
C GLY A 59 0.52 -20.61 -26.29
N GLU A 60 1.25 -21.66 -25.91
CA GLU A 60 1.02 -23.03 -26.38
C GLU A 60 -0.21 -23.68 -25.74
N ILE A 61 -0.59 -23.22 -24.54
CA ILE A 61 -1.77 -23.70 -23.79
C ILE A 61 -2.53 -22.52 -23.18
N LYS A 62 -3.83 -22.69 -22.97
CA LYS A 62 -4.70 -21.65 -22.40
C LYS A 62 -4.59 -21.47 -20.88
N SER A 63 -4.08 -22.49 -20.19
CA SER A 63 -3.97 -22.49 -18.72
C SER A 63 -2.83 -23.38 -18.25
N PRO A 64 -2.03 -22.93 -17.26
CA PRO A 64 -1.03 -23.76 -16.64
C PRO A 64 -1.66 -24.83 -15.73
N THR A 65 -1.06 -26.01 -15.72
CA THR A 65 -1.48 -27.13 -14.87
C THR A 65 -1.20 -26.81 -13.41
N LYS A 66 -2.19 -26.95 -12.53
CA LYS A 66 -2.03 -26.76 -11.08
C LYS A 66 -1.23 -27.89 -10.43
N GLY A 67 -0.46 -27.54 -9.40
CA GLY A 67 0.17 -28.52 -8.50
C GLY A 67 -0.78 -29.03 -7.42
N LYS A 68 -0.29 -29.96 -6.59
CA LYS A 68 -1.05 -30.61 -5.52
C LYS A 68 -0.94 -29.83 -4.21
N ILE A 69 -1.47 -28.61 -4.21
CA ILE A 69 -1.38 -27.67 -3.08
C ILE A 69 -2.62 -27.64 -2.17
N SER A 70 -3.70 -28.31 -2.54
CA SER A 70 -4.98 -28.18 -1.83
C SER A 70 -4.93 -28.78 -0.43
N ARG A 71 -5.26 -27.96 0.59
CA ARG A 71 -5.51 -28.36 1.99
C ARG A 71 -6.88 -27.88 2.48
N THR A 72 -7.83 -27.71 1.57
CA THR A 72 -9.20 -27.29 1.92
C THR A 72 -9.95 -28.34 2.76
N ALA A 73 -9.48 -29.60 2.75
CA ALA A 73 -9.97 -30.62 3.66
C ALA A 73 -9.65 -30.34 5.15
N GLU A 74 -8.64 -29.50 5.39
CA GLU A 74 -8.24 -29.00 6.71
C GLU A 74 -8.76 -27.57 6.96
N GLY A 75 -9.62 -27.04 6.09
CA GLY A 75 -10.11 -25.66 6.17
C GLY A 75 -9.09 -24.57 5.79
N LEU A 76 -7.98 -24.96 5.13
CA LEU A 76 -6.88 -24.06 4.79
C LEU A 76 -6.90 -23.62 3.32
N TYR A 77 -6.61 -22.33 3.12
CA TYR A 77 -6.30 -21.70 1.85
C TYR A 77 -4.80 -21.70 1.60
N CYS A 78 -4.41 -21.85 0.34
CA CYS A 78 -3.04 -21.59 -0.09
C CYS A 78 -2.93 -20.12 -0.51
N HIS A 79 -2.09 -19.37 0.18
CA HIS A 79 -1.79 -17.96 -0.07
C HIS A 79 -0.42 -17.82 -0.72
N HIS A 80 -0.31 -16.94 -1.71
CA HIS A 80 0.96 -16.63 -2.36
C HIS A 80 1.68 -15.52 -1.59
N ILE A 81 2.90 -15.80 -1.13
CA ILE A 81 3.70 -14.84 -0.37
C ILE A 81 4.01 -13.58 -1.22
N ASP A 82 4.16 -13.74 -2.53
CA ASP A 82 4.46 -12.65 -3.47
C ASP A 82 3.25 -11.78 -3.88
N GLU A 83 2.07 -11.96 -3.27
CA GLU A 83 0.95 -11.02 -3.51
C GLU A 83 1.20 -9.60 -2.99
N ASN A 84 2.30 -9.36 -2.26
CA ASN A 84 2.78 -8.02 -1.98
C ASN A 84 3.59 -7.38 -3.13
N LYS A 85 3.72 -8.08 -4.26
CA LYS A 85 4.44 -7.64 -5.47
C LYS A 85 3.61 -7.74 -6.74
N PHE A 86 2.60 -8.61 -6.75
CA PHE A 86 1.77 -8.86 -7.93
C PHE A 86 0.30 -8.94 -7.54
N LEU A 87 -0.56 -8.39 -8.39
CA LEU A 87 -2.00 -8.54 -8.26
C LEU A 87 -2.47 -9.90 -8.76
N ASN A 88 -3.34 -10.56 -7.98
CA ASN A 88 -4.09 -11.75 -8.41
C ASN A 88 -3.21 -12.82 -9.08
N ILE A 89 -2.15 -13.22 -8.39
CA ILE A 89 -1.00 -13.96 -8.94
C ILE A 89 -1.35 -15.37 -9.46
N ALA A 90 -2.52 -15.89 -9.10
CA ALA A 90 -3.07 -17.15 -9.60
C ALA A 90 -3.92 -16.99 -10.88
N ASN A 91 -4.31 -15.76 -11.24
CA ASN A 91 -5.14 -15.48 -12.40
C ASN A 91 -4.29 -15.36 -13.68
N HIS A 92 -4.71 -16.05 -14.74
CA HIS A 92 -3.96 -16.17 -15.99
C HIS A 92 -3.72 -14.81 -16.68
N ASP A 93 -4.71 -13.92 -16.69
CA ASP A 93 -4.58 -12.62 -17.34
C ASP A 93 -3.54 -11.76 -16.61
N PHE A 94 -3.60 -11.77 -15.27
CA PHE A 94 -2.64 -11.04 -14.44
C PHE A 94 -1.22 -11.60 -14.53
N ILE A 95 -1.07 -12.92 -14.71
CA ILE A 95 0.23 -13.55 -14.95
C ILE A 95 0.88 -12.99 -16.22
N LEU A 96 0.11 -12.86 -17.30
CA LEU A 96 0.60 -12.33 -18.58
C LEU A 96 0.86 -10.82 -18.50
N ILE A 97 -0.11 -10.04 -18.01
CA ILE A 97 -0.02 -8.57 -17.94
C ILE A 97 1.15 -8.10 -17.06
N GLN A 98 1.40 -8.77 -15.93
CA GLN A 98 2.48 -8.40 -15.01
C GLN A 98 3.77 -9.19 -15.25
N SER A 99 3.81 -10.09 -16.24
CA SER A 99 4.97 -10.95 -16.51
C SER A 99 5.47 -11.67 -15.25
N ILE A 100 4.54 -12.29 -14.52
CA ILE A 100 4.83 -12.89 -13.21
C ILE A 100 5.80 -14.05 -13.41
N PRO A 101 6.95 -14.08 -12.69
CA PRO A 101 7.94 -15.14 -12.88
C PRO A 101 7.49 -16.43 -12.17
N PHE A 102 7.85 -17.58 -12.75
CA PHE A 102 7.55 -18.89 -12.16
C PHE A 102 8.07 -19.05 -10.72
N ILE A 103 9.16 -18.37 -10.36
CA ILE A 103 9.69 -18.39 -8.99
C ILE A 103 8.62 -18.05 -7.95
N SER A 104 7.70 -17.13 -8.25
CA SER A 104 6.61 -16.74 -7.35
C SER A 104 5.49 -17.78 -7.23
N GLN A 105 5.53 -18.84 -8.03
CA GLN A 105 4.63 -19.98 -7.95
C GLN A 105 5.24 -21.16 -7.19
N LYS A 106 6.53 -21.10 -6.81
CA LYS A 106 7.20 -22.20 -6.11
C LYS A 106 6.67 -22.39 -4.69
N ARG A 107 6.73 -23.61 -4.18
CA ARG A 107 6.22 -24.00 -2.85
C ARG A 107 6.77 -23.18 -1.69
N ASP A 108 8.00 -22.69 -1.79
CA ASP A 108 8.65 -21.84 -0.79
C ASP A 108 8.22 -20.36 -0.87
N ARG A 109 7.42 -20.02 -1.89
CA ARG A 109 6.70 -18.76 -2.04
C ARG A 109 5.21 -18.89 -1.72
N LEU A 110 4.80 -19.99 -1.08
CA LEU A 110 3.42 -20.25 -0.67
C LEU A 110 3.32 -20.46 0.85
N VAL A 111 2.18 -20.12 1.42
CA VAL A 111 1.88 -20.33 2.84
C VAL A 111 0.41 -20.71 3.01
N TYR A 112 0.12 -21.57 3.99
CA TYR A 112 -1.26 -21.90 4.33
C TYR A 112 -1.83 -20.96 5.39
N CYS A 113 -3.14 -20.71 5.30
CA CYS A 113 -3.88 -19.87 6.24
C CYS A 113 -5.36 -20.25 6.26
N ASN A 114 -6.05 -20.02 7.37
CA ASN A 114 -7.53 -20.07 7.40
C ASN A 114 -8.12 -18.77 6.84
N LEU A 115 -9.45 -18.65 6.78
CA LEU A 115 -10.11 -17.49 6.16
C LEU A 115 -9.79 -16.16 6.89
N VAL A 116 -9.76 -16.17 8.22
CA VAL A 116 -9.48 -14.96 9.02
C VAL A 116 -8.02 -14.55 8.89
N GLU A 117 -7.09 -15.51 8.87
CA GLU A 117 -5.67 -15.24 8.62
C GLU A 117 -5.44 -14.72 7.20
N HIS A 118 -6.14 -15.27 6.20
CA HIS A 118 -6.10 -14.79 4.81
C HIS A 118 -6.57 -13.32 4.72
N PHE A 119 -7.66 -12.99 5.43
CA PHE A 119 -8.14 -11.62 5.55
C PHE A 119 -7.09 -10.68 6.16
N ILE A 120 -6.42 -11.12 7.23
CA ILE A 120 -5.33 -10.36 7.87
C ILE A 120 -4.13 -10.20 6.94
N LEU A 121 -3.69 -11.26 6.24
CA LEU A 121 -2.57 -11.18 5.30
C LEU A 121 -2.83 -10.12 4.22
N HIS A 122 -4.03 -10.12 3.62
CA HIS A 122 -4.38 -9.10 2.63
C HIS A 122 -4.48 -7.70 3.23
N ALA A 123 -4.95 -7.55 4.47
CA ALA A 123 -4.96 -6.26 5.15
C ALA A 123 -3.55 -5.73 5.39
N LEU A 124 -2.62 -6.59 5.81
CA LEU A 124 -1.21 -6.25 6.01
C LEU A 124 -0.54 -5.85 4.70
N ILE A 125 -0.72 -6.64 3.63
CA ILE A 125 -0.23 -6.29 2.29
C ILE A 125 -0.78 -4.93 1.86
N SER A 126 -2.09 -4.71 2.02
CA SER A 126 -2.72 -3.46 1.64
C SER A 126 -2.13 -2.28 2.41
N ASN A 127 -1.91 -2.42 3.72
CA ASN A 127 -1.34 -1.36 4.53
C ASN A 127 0.11 -1.04 4.14
N GLU A 128 0.95 -2.07 3.93
CA GLU A 128 2.37 -1.88 3.59
C GLU A 128 2.60 -1.40 2.16
N THR A 129 1.69 -1.71 1.25
CA THR A 129 1.81 -1.39 -0.18
C THR A 129 0.96 -0.21 -0.59
N ASN A 130 0.50 0.62 0.37
CA ASN A 130 -0.31 1.80 0.09
C ASN A 130 -1.58 1.45 -0.73
N CYS A 131 -2.22 0.35 -0.36
CA CYS A 131 -3.38 -0.25 -1.00
C CYS A 131 -3.18 -0.59 -2.49
N HIS A 132 -1.94 -0.64 -2.98
CA HIS A 132 -1.66 -1.03 -4.36
C HIS A 132 -1.85 -2.54 -4.54
N PHE A 133 -1.34 -3.35 -3.61
CA PHE A 133 -1.51 -4.80 -3.59
C PHE A 133 -2.41 -5.24 -2.44
N GLY A 134 -2.91 -6.48 -2.49
CA GLY A 134 -3.77 -7.07 -1.45
C GLY A 134 -5.20 -6.51 -1.39
N PHE A 135 -5.38 -5.19 -1.59
CA PHE A 135 -6.65 -4.49 -1.38
C PHE A 135 -7.77 -4.92 -2.34
N PRO A 136 -7.52 -5.11 -3.66
CA PRO A 136 -8.55 -5.62 -4.55
C PRO A 136 -9.02 -7.03 -4.15
N GLY A 137 -8.07 -7.91 -3.80
CA GLY A 137 -8.37 -9.27 -3.36
C GLY A 137 -9.18 -9.30 -2.06
N LEU A 138 -8.78 -8.46 -1.09
CA LEU A 138 -9.48 -8.26 0.17
C LEU A 138 -10.93 -7.84 -0.07
N LYS A 139 -11.14 -6.77 -0.85
CA LYS A 139 -12.45 -6.15 -1.03
C LYS A 139 -13.40 -7.03 -1.85
N VAL A 140 -12.90 -7.68 -2.90
CA VAL A 140 -13.75 -8.40 -3.85
C VAL A 140 -14.05 -9.83 -3.39
N PHE A 141 -13.09 -10.51 -2.76
CA PHE A 141 -13.22 -11.95 -2.50
C PHE A 141 -13.30 -12.30 -1.01
N ILE A 142 -12.46 -11.69 -0.17
CA ILE A 142 -12.27 -12.18 1.20
C ILE A 142 -13.22 -11.50 2.19
N LYS A 143 -13.28 -10.17 2.17
CA LYS A 143 -14.15 -9.38 3.06
C LYS A 143 -15.61 -9.84 2.97
N PRO A 144 -16.21 -10.04 1.77
CA PRO A 144 -17.60 -10.51 1.69
C PRO A 144 -17.80 -11.85 2.39
N SER A 145 -16.87 -12.80 2.27
CA SER A 145 -16.97 -14.09 2.98
C SER A 145 -16.87 -13.92 4.50
N VAL A 146 -16.02 -13.02 5.00
CA VAL A 146 -15.92 -12.75 6.44
C VAL A 146 -17.21 -12.12 6.97
N GLU A 147 -17.76 -11.14 6.25
CA GLU A 147 -19.03 -10.49 6.59
C GLU A 147 -20.18 -11.49 6.58
N ASP A 148 -20.36 -12.20 5.47
CA ASP A 148 -21.46 -13.14 5.32
C ASP A 148 -21.39 -14.26 6.36
N TRP A 149 -20.23 -14.89 6.52
CA TRP A 149 -20.14 -16.08 7.33
C TRP A 149 -20.13 -15.79 8.83
N TYR A 150 -19.38 -14.78 9.28
CA TYR A 150 -19.21 -14.54 10.72
C TYR A 150 -20.06 -13.40 11.26
N ILE A 151 -20.40 -12.39 10.45
CA ILE A 151 -21.18 -11.23 10.90
C ILE A 151 -22.67 -11.44 10.63
N ASN A 152 -23.03 -11.81 9.40
CA ASN A 152 -24.42 -11.98 8.96
C ASN A 152 -24.97 -13.38 9.28
N GLY A 153 -24.11 -14.33 9.66
CA GLY A 153 -24.50 -15.70 10.04
C GLY A 153 -24.90 -16.59 8.86
N ILE A 154 -24.49 -16.24 7.64
CA ILE A 154 -24.74 -17.00 6.41
C ILE A 154 -23.72 -18.13 6.34
N THR A 155 -24.12 -19.35 6.69
CA THR A 155 -23.22 -20.49 6.63
C THR A 155 -23.07 -20.99 5.19
N PRO A 156 -21.85 -21.29 4.69
CA PRO A 156 -21.69 -21.78 3.33
C PRO A 156 -22.26 -23.20 3.14
N ASP A 157 -22.91 -23.41 1.99
CA ASP A 157 -23.51 -24.69 1.62
C ASP A 157 -22.50 -25.66 0.98
N VAL A 158 -21.43 -25.13 0.38
CA VAL A 158 -20.43 -25.95 -0.30
C VAL A 158 -19.51 -26.64 0.73
N PRO A 159 -19.31 -27.97 0.68
CA PRO A 159 -18.61 -28.71 1.73
C PRO A 159 -17.19 -28.21 2.04
N TRP A 160 -16.42 -27.82 1.03
CA TRP A 160 -15.06 -27.30 1.25
C TRP A 160 -15.08 -25.91 1.88
N GLN A 161 -16.06 -25.07 1.55
CA GLN A 161 -16.24 -23.75 2.17
C GLN A 161 -16.68 -23.89 3.61
N ARG A 162 -17.56 -24.86 3.91
CA ARG A 162 -17.96 -25.18 5.28
C ARG A 162 -16.77 -25.58 6.15
N ARG A 163 -15.85 -26.39 5.62
CA ARG A 163 -14.60 -26.69 6.34
C ARG A 163 -13.74 -25.46 6.60
N CYS A 164 -13.59 -24.56 5.64
CA CYS A 164 -12.89 -23.29 5.84
C CYS A 164 -13.60 -22.38 6.87
N PHE A 165 -14.93 -22.39 6.87
CA PHE A 165 -15.75 -21.68 7.83
C PHE A 165 -15.53 -22.20 9.26
N ASP A 166 -15.63 -23.52 9.44
CA ASP A 166 -15.52 -24.20 10.74
C ASP A 166 -14.11 -24.07 11.34
N GLU A 167 -13.07 -24.02 10.50
CA GLU A 167 -11.67 -23.91 10.94
C GLU A 167 -11.33 -22.52 11.53
N SER A 168 -12.04 -21.46 11.16
CA SER A 168 -11.74 -20.13 11.70
C SER A 168 -12.47 -19.92 13.03
N TYR A 169 -11.70 -19.88 14.12
CA TYR A 169 -12.24 -19.72 15.48
C TYR A 169 -12.53 -18.26 15.86
N ILE A 170 -13.65 -17.69 15.40
CA ILE A 170 -14.05 -16.30 15.70
C ILE A 170 -15.56 -16.18 15.95
N THR A 171 -15.98 -15.32 16.90
CA THR A 171 -17.39 -14.95 17.10
C THR A 171 -17.79 -13.80 16.17
N SER A 172 -19.09 -13.57 16.00
CA SER A 172 -19.61 -12.40 15.24
C SER A 172 -19.07 -11.07 15.79
N SER A 173 -19.06 -10.89 17.11
CA SER A 173 -18.50 -9.68 17.74
C SER A 173 -17.00 -9.49 17.48
N GLN A 174 -16.24 -10.58 17.51
CA GLN A 174 -14.81 -10.56 17.22
C GLN A 174 -14.53 -10.29 15.74
N ALA A 175 -15.31 -10.88 14.84
CA ALA A 175 -15.21 -10.63 13.40
C ALA A 175 -15.52 -9.17 13.06
N ALA A 176 -16.57 -8.60 13.67
CA ALA A 176 -16.90 -7.18 13.54
C ALA A 176 -15.78 -6.28 14.08
N ALA A 177 -15.22 -6.59 15.25
CA ALA A 177 -14.11 -5.82 15.82
C ALA A 177 -12.85 -5.85 14.92
N LEU A 178 -12.51 -7.03 14.40
CA LEU A 178 -11.40 -7.21 13.47
C LEU A 178 -11.62 -6.45 12.16
N LEU A 179 -12.82 -6.55 11.58
CA LEU A 179 -13.20 -5.84 10.36
C LEU A 179 -13.07 -4.33 10.56
N ASN A 180 -13.67 -3.78 11.62
CA ASN A 180 -13.60 -2.34 11.92
C ASN A 180 -12.14 -1.87 12.06
N THR A 181 -11.31 -2.63 12.79
CA THR A 181 -9.89 -2.32 12.98
C THR A 181 -9.15 -2.26 11.64
N ILE A 182 -9.40 -3.22 10.75
CA ILE A 182 -8.78 -3.26 9.42
C ILE A 182 -9.28 -2.10 8.56
N GLU A 183 -10.58 -1.83 8.54
CA GLU A 183 -11.17 -0.74 7.75
C GLU A 183 -10.66 0.64 8.18
N GLU A 184 -10.51 0.88 9.48
CA GLU A 184 -9.93 2.12 10.00
C GLU A 184 -8.48 2.32 9.51
N ARG A 185 -7.64 1.28 9.60
CA ARG A 185 -6.24 1.31 9.11
C ARG A 185 -6.17 1.58 7.61
N LEU A 186 -6.99 0.90 6.82
CA LEU A 186 -7.02 1.07 5.36
C LEU A 186 -7.56 2.44 4.96
N THR A 187 -8.59 2.94 5.65
CA THR A 187 -9.13 4.28 5.44
C THR A 187 -8.10 5.36 5.72
N LEU A 188 -7.33 5.22 6.81
CA LEU A 188 -6.26 6.15 7.14
C LEU A 188 -5.17 6.14 6.06
N THR A 189 -4.74 4.94 5.63
CA THR A 189 -3.76 4.76 4.56
C THR A 189 -4.20 5.44 3.26
N GLN A 190 -5.45 5.22 2.84
CA GLN A 190 -6.01 5.86 1.64
C GLN A 190 -6.07 7.39 1.77
N LYS A 191 -6.46 7.93 2.92
CA LYS A 191 -6.49 9.38 3.17
C LYS A 191 -5.08 10.00 3.07
N LEU A 192 -4.08 9.34 3.64
CA LEU A 192 -2.69 9.78 3.56
C LEU A 192 -2.19 9.79 2.12
N LEU A 193 -2.53 8.76 1.33
CA LEU A 193 -2.18 8.70 -0.10
C LEU A 193 -2.81 9.79 -0.93
N LEU A 194 -4.09 10.10 -0.69
CA LEU A 194 -4.77 11.20 -1.38
C LEU A 194 -4.13 12.55 -1.06
N LYS A 195 -3.74 12.76 0.21
CA LYS A 195 -3.02 13.96 0.64
C LYS A 195 -1.65 14.06 -0.02
N GLN A 196 -0.89 12.96 -0.07
CA GLN A 196 0.42 12.93 -0.73
C GLN A 196 0.29 13.24 -2.23
N LYS A 197 -0.65 12.60 -2.94
CA LYS A 197 -0.91 12.88 -4.36
C LYS A 197 -1.25 14.35 -4.63
N GLN A 198 -1.97 15.01 -3.72
CA GLN A 198 -2.25 16.45 -3.84
C GLN A 198 -1.00 17.30 -3.65
N VAL A 199 -0.14 16.94 -2.68
CA VAL A 199 1.16 17.59 -2.48
C VAL A 199 2.03 17.40 -3.71
N ASP A 200 2.18 16.18 -4.22
CA ASP A 200 2.99 15.86 -5.40
C ASP A 200 2.51 16.63 -6.63
N LYS A 201 1.18 16.68 -6.86
CA LYS A 201 0.61 17.46 -7.97
C LYS A 201 0.88 18.95 -7.83
N THR A 202 0.87 19.47 -6.60
CA THR A 202 1.17 20.89 -6.33
C THR A 202 2.64 21.18 -6.58
N GLN A 203 3.53 20.29 -6.14
CA GLN A 203 4.97 20.37 -6.35
C GLN A 203 5.31 20.28 -7.84
N GLN A 204 4.78 19.29 -8.57
CA GLN A 204 4.97 19.15 -10.01
C GLN A 204 4.49 20.40 -10.76
N LYS A 205 3.32 20.95 -10.39
CA LYS A 205 2.83 22.20 -10.97
C LYS A 205 3.75 23.38 -10.64
N PHE A 206 4.36 23.41 -9.46
CA PHE A 206 5.33 24.44 -9.10
C PHE A 206 6.59 24.33 -9.96
N GLU A 207 7.18 23.14 -10.07
CA GLU A 207 8.38 22.86 -10.86
C GLU A 207 8.22 23.23 -12.34
N VAL A 208 7.04 22.96 -12.92
CA VAL A 208 6.74 23.34 -14.30
C VAL A 208 6.60 24.85 -14.48
N ASN A 209 6.02 25.56 -13.51
CA ASN A 209 5.75 27.00 -13.64
C ASN A 209 6.93 27.88 -13.19
N TYR A 210 7.80 27.37 -12.31
CA TYR A 210 8.91 28.10 -11.69
C TYR A 210 10.15 27.19 -11.57
N PRO A 211 10.75 26.79 -12.70
CA PRO A 211 11.83 25.80 -12.72
C PRO A 211 13.10 26.29 -12.02
N HIS A 212 13.41 27.58 -12.05
CA HIS A 212 14.60 28.15 -11.41
C HIS A 212 14.46 28.16 -9.89
N LEU A 213 13.27 28.50 -9.39
CA LEU A 213 12.94 28.37 -7.97
C LEU A 213 12.96 26.91 -7.50
N ALA A 214 12.53 25.98 -8.35
CA ALA A 214 12.58 24.56 -8.02
C ALA A 214 14.02 24.04 -7.86
N LYS A 215 14.95 24.45 -8.73
CA LYS A 215 16.38 24.07 -8.65
C LYS A 215 17.02 24.44 -7.31
N ILE A 216 16.61 25.58 -6.72
CA ILE A 216 17.15 26.07 -5.45
C ILE A 216 16.35 25.58 -4.23
N ASN A 217 15.50 24.54 -4.38
CA ASN A 217 14.63 24.02 -3.33
C ASN A 217 13.78 25.11 -2.65
N PHE A 218 13.23 26.03 -3.44
CA PHE A 218 12.41 27.11 -2.91
C PHE A 218 11.18 26.56 -2.17
N ASN A 219 10.91 27.10 -0.97
CA ASN A 219 9.74 26.70 -0.19
C ASN A 219 8.43 27.18 -0.86
N ILE A 220 7.72 26.26 -1.53
CA ILE A 220 6.46 26.53 -2.22
C ILE A 220 5.37 27.10 -1.29
N LEU A 221 5.46 26.80 0.00
CA LEU A 221 4.54 27.26 1.05
C LEU A 221 4.90 28.65 1.56
N ALA A 222 5.93 29.31 1.00
CA ALA A 222 6.29 30.67 1.36
C ALA A 222 5.06 31.59 1.31
N SER A 223 4.87 32.34 2.38
CA SER A 223 3.82 33.33 2.49
C SER A 223 4.08 34.48 1.51
N ARG A 224 3.03 35.22 1.18
CA ARG A 224 3.15 36.40 0.33
C ARG A 224 4.15 37.40 0.91
N THR A 225 4.16 37.62 2.22
CA THR A 225 5.11 38.52 2.88
C THR A 225 6.55 38.03 2.74
N GLN A 226 6.79 36.72 2.82
CA GLN A 226 8.13 36.14 2.61
C GLN A 226 8.61 36.34 1.17
N LEU A 227 7.71 36.18 0.20
CA LEU A 227 8.02 36.43 -1.22
C LEU A 227 8.35 37.90 -1.49
N ILE A 228 7.54 38.84 -0.98
CA ILE A 228 7.78 40.28 -1.13
C ILE A 228 9.12 40.65 -0.47
N THR A 229 9.39 40.11 0.71
CA THR A 229 10.66 40.36 1.41
C THR A 229 11.86 39.93 0.57
N LYS A 230 11.81 38.73 -0.02
CA LYS A 230 12.87 38.24 -0.90
C LYS A 230 13.04 39.10 -2.15
N LEU A 231 11.94 39.52 -2.79
CA LEU A 231 11.99 40.42 -3.94
C LEU A 231 12.59 41.78 -3.61
N PHE A 232 12.25 42.33 -2.43
CA PHE A 232 12.87 43.56 -1.94
C PHE A 232 14.37 43.41 -1.85
N ASP A 233 14.82 42.38 -1.14
CA ASP A 233 16.23 42.13 -0.88
C ASP A 233 17.01 41.92 -2.20
N LEU A 234 16.41 41.27 -3.19
CA LEU A 234 17.09 40.89 -4.44
C LEU A 234 17.05 41.95 -5.54
N LYS A 235 16.00 42.79 -5.62
CA LYS A 235 15.80 43.69 -6.78
C LYS A 235 15.41 45.12 -6.41
N TYR A 236 14.67 45.31 -5.32
CA TYR A 236 13.98 46.58 -5.05
C TYR A 236 14.57 47.41 -3.90
N HIS A 237 15.65 46.96 -3.27
CA HIS A 237 16.25 47.64 -2.11
C HIS A 237 16.78 49.04 -2.42
N GLU A 238 17.19 49.32 -3.65
CA GLU A 238 17.65 50.66 -4.08
C GLU A 238 16.49 51.59 -4.47
N GLN A 239 15.31 51.03 -4.79
CA GLN A 239 14.16 51.78 -5.30
C GLN A 239 13.22 52.26 -4.19
N TYR A 240 13.26 51.61 -3.02
CA TYR A 240 12.38 51.91 -1.89
C TYR A 240 13.22 52.03 -0.62
N GLN A 241 12.87 52.97 0.26
CA GLN A 241 13.68 53.25 1.45
C GLN A 241 13.68 52.08 2.44
N ASN A 242 12.61 51.28 2.46
CA ASN A 242 12.49 50.12 3.34
C ASN A 242 11.43 49.12 2.86
N LYS A 243 11.47 47.91 3.44
CA LYS A 243 10.53 46.81 3.16
C LYS A 243 9.05 47.20 3.35
N LYS A 244 8.74 48.02 4.36
CA LYS A 244 7.35 48.42 4.66
C LYS A 244 6.77 49.29 3.55
N GLU A 245 7.58 50.17 2.97
CA GLU A 245 7.22 51.00 1.82
C GLU A 245 6.92 50.13 0.59
N PHE A 246 7.81 49.19 0.27
CA PHE A 246 7.62 48.26 -0.86
C PHE A 246 6.38 47.36 -0.68
N ILE A 247 6.12 46.86 0.53
CA ILE A 247 4.90 46.09 0.84
C ILE A 247 3.64 46.93 0.61
N ARG A 248 3.65 48.22 0.99
CA ARG A 248 2.53 49.15 0.76
C ARG A 248 2.35 49.52 -0.72
N ALA A 249 3.43 49.54 -1.49
CA ALA A 249 3.42 49.83 -2.93
C ALA A 249 2.99 48.63 -3.80
N THR A 250 2.97 47.42 -3.24
CA THR A 250 2.64 46.18 -3.97
C THR A 250 1.30 45.52 -3.58
N PRO A 251 0.22 46.23 -3.19
CA PRO A 251 -0.96 45.61 -2.57
C PRO A 251 -1.71 44.65 -3.51
N THR A 252 -1.58 44.82 -4.82
CA THR A 252 -2.31 44.09 -5.87
C THR A 252 -1.56 42.89 -6.46
N TYR A 253 -0.33 42.62 -6.02
CA TYR A 253 0.47 41.56 -6.62
C TYR A 253 -0.06 40.20 -6.16
N THR A 254 -0.46 39.35 -7.11
CA THR A 254 -0.85 37.98 -6.77
C THR A 254 0.38 37.16 -6.39
N LYS A 255 0.21 36.09 -5.60
CA LYS A 255 1.32 35.18 -5.27
C LYS A 255 2.00 34.65 -6.55
N SER A 256 1.22 34.37 -7.59
CA SER A 256 1.73 33.93 -8.89
C SER A 256 2.60 34.99 -9.58
N LYS A 257 2.22 36.28 -9.56
CA LYS A 257 3.05 37.35 -10.10
C LYS A 257 4.39 37.46 -9.36
N LEU A 258 4.37 37.41 -8.03
CA LEU A 258 5.60 37.45 -7.23
C LEU A 258 6.52 36.25 -7.50
N LEU A 259 5.96 35.04 -7.59
CA LEU A 259 6.74 33.84 -7.87
C LEU A 259 7.36 33.91 -9.26
N LYS A 260 6.62 34.37 -10.26
CA LYS A 260 7.14 34.51 -11.63
C LYS A 260 8.31 35.49 -11.69
N GLU A 261 8.17 36.64 -11.02
CA GLU A 261 9.24 37.63 -10.98
C GLU A 261 10.46 37.12 -10.20
N LEU A 262 10.25 36.41 -9.08
CA LEU A 262 11.34 35.83 -8.31
C LEU A 262 12.07 34.75 -9.10
N ASP A 263 11.34 33.92 -9.86
CA ASP A 263 11.93 32.89 -10.74
C ASP A 263 12.81 33.51 -11.83
N GLN A 264 12.35 34.59 -12.47
CA GLN A 264 13.14 35.34 -13.46
C GLN A 264 14.41 35.97 -12.88
N ILE A 265 14.36 36.46 -11.64
CA ILE A 265 15.55 37.02 -10.98
C ILE A 265 16.57 35.90 -10.73
N VAL A 266 16.12 34.71 -10.31
CA VAL A 266 17.00 33.57 -10.10
C VAL A 266 17.62 33.12 -11.43
N GLU A 267 16.84 33.02 -12.50
CA GLU A 267 17.32 32.76 -13.87
C GLU A 267 18.44 33.72 -14.28
N GLN A 268 18.21 35.04 -14.15
CA GLN A 268 19.19 36.06 -14.48
C GLN A 268 20.47 36.00 -13.62
N SER A 269 20.34 35.55 -12.37
CA SER A 269 21.50 35.38 -11.49
C SER A 269 22.35 34.15 -11.85
N GLU A 270 21.75 33.09 -12.39
CA GLU A 270 22.46 31.91 -12.92
C GLU A 270 23.27 32.27 -14.19
N ASP A 271 22.69 33.05 -15.10
CA ASP A 271 23.34 33.46 -16.36
C ASP A 271 24.55 34.39 -16.15
N ASN A 272 24.50 35.27 -15.14
CA ASN A 272 25.61 36.16 -14.79
C ASN A 272 26.80 35.42 -14.15
N MET A 273 26.56 34.28 -13.49
CA MET A 273 27.65 33.42 -12.97
C MET A 273 28.26 32.55 -14.08
N ALA A 274 27.48 32.16 -15.10
CA ALA A 274 28.00 31.39 -16.24
C ALA A 274 28.84 32.25 -17.20
N THR A 275 28.52 33.53 -17.36
CA THR A 275 29.22 34.46 -18.27
C THR A 275 30.50 35.08 -17.67
N SER A 276 30.67 35.05 -16.35
CA SER A 276 31.91 35.49 -15.66
C SER A 276 32.99 34.40 -15.56
N ALA A 277 32.71 33.18 -16.04
CA ALA A 277 33.62 32.03 -16.02
C ALA A 277 34.36 31.80 -17.36
N VAL A 278 34.54 32.83 -18.20
CA VAL A 278 35.43 32.75 -19.38
C VAL A 278 36.85 33.11 -18.93
N PRO A 279 37.84 32.20 -19.01
CA PRO A 279 39.22 32.56 -18.71
C PRO A 279 39.74 33.49 -19.82
N HIS A 280 40.17 34.69 -19.45
CA HIS A 280 41.04 35.49 -20.29
C HIS A 280 42.33 34.70 -20.55
N ILE A 281 42.44 34.09 -21.73
CA ILE A 281 43.72 33.71 -22.31
C ILE A 281 44.13 34.88 -23.21
N GLN A 282 45.06 35.68 -22.72
CA GLN A 282 46.02 36.43 -23.52
C GLN A 282 47.41 36.19 -22.93
#